data_AF-A0A5N4A491-F1
#
_entry.id   AF-A0A5N4A491-F1
#
_cell.length_a   1.000
_cell.length_b   1.000
_cell.length_c   1.000
_cell.angle_alpha   90.00
_cell.angle_beta   90.00
_cell.angle_gamma   90.00
#
_symmetry.space_group_name_H-M   'P 1'
#
loop_
_entity.id
_entity.type
_entity.pdbx_description
1 polymer ?
#
loop_
_entity_poly.entity_id
_entity_poly.type
_entity_poly.pdbx_seq_one_letter_code
_entity_poly.pdbx_strand_id
1 'polypeptide(L)'
;MDVLLQRQASAVIEGMKSRIQESGTMCVNHLFSVQTLASVCTLMTGTETNTQGEEFKKLYGVMENFSENISFTSSAFGMFPLLRYLCPEYCGYNTYVDMHQKITAFFHQKVKAFWPDGFIRRYQEVIDSGKEDGFCEDQLLAICLDMLVGGFETTNNALGFLFFHILRHPDVRRRVQDEIDSVVGRSTLPSLDDRPRLQYLECVVLETLRAFSGRLFLGPRRAIKDAVLHSKGHPHTVTTKGHASRSKLSF
;
A
#
# COMPACT_ATOMS: atom_id res chain seq x y z
N MET A 1 18.39 -1.82 -0.96
CA MET A 1 17.15 -1.08 -0.64
C MET A 1 17.39 0.43 -0.68
N ASP A 2 18.46 0.92 -0.05
CA ASP A 2 18.82 2.35 -0.01
C ASP A 2 18.92 3.00 -1.38
N VAL A 3 19.64 2.38 -2.32
CA VAL A 3 19.79 2.88 -3.69
C VAL A 3 18.44 3.03 -4.40
N LEU A 4 17.51 2.09 -4.18
CA LEU A 4 16.16 2.17 -4.71
C LEU A 4 15.44 3.39 -4.12
N LEU A 5 15.37 3.50 -2.80
CA LEU A 5 14.65 4.59 -2.13
C LEU A 5 15.22 5.96 -2.48
N GLN A 6 16.54 6.10 -2.52
CA GLN A 6 17.21 7.36 -2.91
C GLN A 6 16.85 7.76 -4.34
N ARG A 7 16.86 6.82 -5.29
CA ARG A 7 16.47 7.10 -6.67
C ARG A 7 15.02 7.55 -6.79
N GLN A 8 14.11 6.87 -6.08
CA GLN A 8 12.69 7.18 -6.07
C GLN A 8 12.46 8.58 -5.46
N ALA A 9 13.16 8.91 -4.37
CA ALA A 9 13.12 10.23 -3.75
C ALA A 9 13.65 11.33 -4.69
N SER A 10 14.76 11.09 -5.38
CA SER A 10 15.32 12.02 -6.37
C SER A 10 14.32 12.27 -7.50
N ALA A 11 13.66 11.23 -8.02
CA ALA A 11 12.65 11.34 -9.06
C ALA A 11 11.43 12.18 -8.62
N VAL A 12 11.01 12.07 -7.35
CA VAL A 12 9.97 12.97 -6.79
C VAL A 12 10.46 14.42 -6.81
N ILE A 13 11.67 14.69 -6.31
CA ILE A 13 12.22 16.05 -6.21
C ILE A 13 12.38 16.68 -7.59
N GLU A 14 12.88 15.94 -8.57
CA GLU A 14 13.01 16.41 -9.95
C GLU A 14 11.65 16.72 -10.58
N GLY A 15 10.67 15.83 -10.39
CA GLY A 15 9.29 16.06 -10.83
C GLY A 15 8.66 17.30 -10.18
N MET A 16 8.93 17.54 -8.90
CA MET A 16 8.49 18.76 -8.21
C MET A 16 9.13 20.01 -8.82
N LYS A 17 10.45 19.99 -9.05
CA LYS A 17 11.18 21.14 -9.60
C LYS A 17 10.68 21.53 -10.99
N SER A 18 10.49 20.56 -11.88
CA SER A 18 9.96 20.80 -13.22
C SER A 18 8.56 21.43 -13.17
N ARG A 19 7.63 20.85 -12.39
CA ARG A 19 6.27 21.41 -12.26
C ARG A 19 6.24 22.81 -11.66
N ILE A 20 7.06 23.07 -10.64
CA ILE A 20 7.14 24.41 -10.03
C ILE A 20 7.72 25.44 -11.01
N GLN A 21 8.70 25.06 -11.83
CA GLN A 21 9.27 25.93 -12.87
C GLN A 21 8.22 26.29 -13.94
N GLU A 22 7.31 25.38 -14.26
CA GLU A 22 6.28 25.57 -15.27
C GLU A 22 5.09 26.41 -14.78
N SER A 23 4.54 26.12 -13.60
CA SER A 23 3.27 26.71 -13.12
C SER A 23 3.37 27.54 -11.83
N GLY A 24 4.54 27.61 -11.18
CA GLY A 24 4.75 28.34 -9.91
C GLY A 24 4.09 27.73 -8.68
N THR A 25 3.07 26.88 -8.87
CA THR A 25 2.38 26.11 -7.83
C THR A 25 2.13 24.69 -8.32
N MET A 26 1.97 23.75 -7.40
CA MET A 26 1.77 22.34 -7.74
C MET A 26 0.76 21.72 -6.76
N CYS A 27 -0.14 20.89 -7.28
CA CYS A 27 -0.98 20.03 -6.45
C CYS A 27 -0.12 18.90 -5.86
N VAL A 28 -0.21 18.69 -4.54
CA VAL A 28 0.53 17.64 -3.85
C VAL A 28 -0.23 16.30 -3.81
N ASN A 29 -1.49 16.27 -4.25
CA ASN A 29 -2.24 15.02 -4.40
C ASN A 29 -1.51 14.12 -5.40
N HIS A 30 -1.41 12.84 -5.07
CA HIS A 30 -0.73 11.82 -5.88
C HIS A 30 0.77 12.08 -6.15
N LEU A 31 1.40 13.05 -5.46
CA LEU A 31 2.81 13.39 -5.65
C LEU A 31 3.75 12.17 -5.54
N PHE A 32 3.43 11.26 -4.62
CA PHE A 32 4.24 10.09 -4.34
C PHE A 32 3.77 8.82 -5.08
N SER A 33 2.65 8.87 -5.81
CA SER A 33 1.95 7.66 -6.26
C SER A 33 2.78 6.87 -7.26
N VAL A 34 3.32 7.51 -8.29
CA VAL A 34 4.17 6.84 -9.29
C VAL A 34 5.37 6.15 -8.63
N GLN A 35 6.09 6.85 -7.77
CA GLN A 35 7.33 6.32 -7.16
C GLN A 35 7.02 5.26 -6.10
N THR A 36 5.90 5.39 -5.39
CA THR A 36 5.44 4.35 -4.43
C THR A 36 5.09 3.07 -5.19
N LEU A 37 4.30 3.16 -6.26
CA LEU A 37 3.94 2.00 -7.07
C LEU A 37 5.18 1.35 -7.71
N ALA A 38 6.09 2.15 -8.25
CA ALA A 38 7.34 1.69 -8.82
C ALA A 38 8.24 0.99 -7.79
N SER A 39 8.29 1.50 -6.55
CA SER A 39 9.03 0.88 -5.45
C SER A 39 8.47 -0.50 -5.11
N VAL A 40 7.13 -0.62 -4.99
CA VAL A 40 6.47 -1.91 -4.71
C VAL A 40 6.71 -2.90 -5.84
N CYS A 41 6.53 -2.49 -7.10
CA CYS A 41 6.83 -3.32 -8.26
C CYS A 41 8.29 -3.79 -8.28
N THR A 42 9.24 -2.88 -8.03
CA THR A 42 10.68 -3.21 -8.00
C THR A 42 11.02 -4.18 -6.87
N LEU A 43 10.39 -4.06 -5.70
CA LEU A 43 10.57 -5.01 -4.60
C LEU A 43 10.02 -6.40 -4.95
N MET A 44 8.89 -6.46 -5.67
CA MET A 44 8.30 -7.72 -6.08
C MET A 44 9.13 -8.44 -7.16
N THR A 45 9.57 -7.70 -8.17
CA THR A 45 10.23 -8.28 -9.36
C THR A 45 11.76 -8.30 -9.27
N GLY A 46 12.34 -7.57 -8.31
CA GLY A 46 13.80 -7.40 -8.19
C GLY A 46 14.43 -6.58 -9.31
N THR A 47 13.63 -6.05 -10.24
CA THR A 47 14.09 -5.29 -11.42
C THR A 47 13.53 -3.88 -11.38
N GLU A 48 14.30 -2.94 -11.90
CA GLU A 48 13.84 -1.58 -12.05
C GLU A 48 12.54 -1.49 -12.88
N THR A 49 11.56 -0.79 -12.31
CA THR A 49 10.28 -0.56 -12.96
C THR A 49 10.36 0.62 -13.93
N ASN A 50 10.03 0.39 -15.21
CA ASN A 50 9.93 1.47 -16.19
C ASN A 50 8.62 2.26 -16.01
N THR A 51 8.70 3.38 -15.30
CA THR A 51 7.54 4.24 -14.99
C THR A 51 6.93 4.93 -16.21
N GLN A 52 7.68 5.06 -17.31
CA GLN A 52 7.20 5.66 -18.56
C GLN A 52 6.59 4.63 -19.51
N GLY A 53 6.74 3.34 -19.21
CA GLY A 53 6.21 2.26 -20.02
C GLY A 53 4.68 2.19 -19.98
N GLU A 54 4.08 1.86 -21.13
CA GLU A 54 2.62 1.71 -21.25
C GLU A 54 2.03 0.67 -20.30
N GLU A 55 2.79 -0.40 -20.03
CA GLU A 55 2.39 -1.42 -19.04
C GLU A 55 2.25 -0.83 -17.63
N PHE A 56 3.21 -0.01 -17.19
CA PHE A 56 3.16 0.62 -15.88
C PHE A 56 2.04 1.66 -15.79
N LYS A 57 1.84 2.48 -16.84
CA LYS A 57 0.74 3.46 -16.88
C LYS A 57 -0.63 2.78 -16.77
N LYS A 58 -0.81 1.64 -17.43
CA LYS A 58 -2.04 0.83 -17.31
C LYS A 58 -2.24 0.33 -15.89
N LEU A 59 -1.19 -0.22 -15.26
CA LEU A 59 -1.25 -0.66 -13.88
C LEU A 59 -1.58 0.49 -12.93
N TYR A 60 -0.90 1.62 -13.10
CA TYR A 60 -1.14 2.85 -12.33
C TYR A 60 -2.59 3.32 -12.43
N GLY A 61 -3.16 3.38 -13.64
CA GLY A 61 -4.56 3.77 -13.84
C GLY A 61 -5.56 2.82 -13.16
N VAL A 62 -5.27 1.51 -13.13
CA VAL A 62 -6.09 0.54 -12.37
C VAL A 62 -6.01 0.80 -10.87
N MET A 63 -4.82 1.06 -10.35
CA MET A 63 -4.60 1.33 -8.91
C MET A 63 -5.21 2.66 -8.45
N GLU A 64 -5.11 3.69 -9.28
CA GLU A 64 -5.72 5.01 -9.03
C GLU A 64 -7.25 4.90 -9.02
N ASN A 65 -7.83 4.28 -10.04
CA ASN A 65 -9.27 4.07 -10.12
C ASN A 65 -9.79 3.21 -8.95
N PHE A 66 -9.03 2.22 -8.49
CA PHE A 66 -9.38 1.46 -7.29
C PHE A 66 -9.40 2.35 -6.04
N SER A 67 -8.35 3.15 -5.82
CA SER A 67 -8.19 4.01 -4.64
C SER A 67 -9.29 5.08 -4.55
N GLU A 68 -9.78 5.58 -5.69
CA GLU A 68 -10.81 6.62 -5.72
C GLU A 68 -12.23 6.08 -5.55
N ASN A 69 -12.48 4.83 -5.95
CA ASN A 69 -13.84 4.30 -6.07
C ASN A 69 -14.18 3.20 -5.07
N ILE A 70 -13.19 2.65 -4.35
CA ILE A 70 -13.40 1.52 -3.45
C ILE A 70 -12.80 1.82 -2.09
N SER A 71 -13.65 1.78 -1.05
CA SER A 71 -13.16 1.73 0.32
C SER A 71 -12.67 0.32 0.66
N PHE A 72 -11.40 0.20 1.06
CA PHE A 72 -10.78 -1.06 1.47
C PHE A 72 -11.48 -1.74 2.66
N THR A 73 -12.14 -0.98 3.54
CA THR A 73 -12.66 -1.49 4.82
C THR A 73 -14.17 -1.43 4.95
N SER A 74 -14.85 -0.60 4.15
CA SER A 74 -16.26 -0.28 4.33
C SER A 74 -17.02 -0.30 3.00
N SER A 75 -16.73 -1.25 2.12
CA SER A 75 -17.46 -1.36 0.85
C SER A 75 -18.93 -1.66 1.10
N ALA A 76 -19.82 -0.93 0.41
CA ALA A 76 -21.26 -1.05 0.58
C ALA A 76 -21.75 -2.47 0.25
N PHE A 77 -21.18 -3.09 -0.79
CA PHE A 77 -21.50 -4.47 -1.18
C PHE A 77 -21.06 -5.52 -0.15
N GLY A 78 -20.04 -5.23 0.67
CA GLY A 78 -19.60 -6.11 1.76
C GLY A 78 -20.59 -6.14 2.93
N MET A 79 -21.21 -4.99 3.23
CA MET A 79 -22.25 -4.88 4.26
C MET A 79 -23.62 -5.35 3.77
N PHE A 80 -23.94 -5.07 2.49
CA PHE A 80 -25.23 -5.41 1.88
C PHE A 80 -24.99 -6.19 0.57
N PRO A 81 -24.90 -7.53 0.64
CA PRO A 81 -24.58 -8.36 -0.52
C PRO A 81 -25.53 -8.21 -1.71
N LEU A 82 -26.78 -7.77 -1.48
CA LEU A 82 -27.76 -7.54 -2.54
C LEU A 82 -27.37 -6.39 -3.49
N LEU A 83 -26.58 -5.42 -3.03
CA LEU A 83 -26.17 -4.27 -3.85
C LEU A 83 -25.34 -4.68 -5.07
N ARG A 84 -24.64 -5.81 -5.01
CA ARG A 84 -23.90 -6.37 -6.17
C ARG A 84 -24.80 -6.76 -7.33
N TYR A 85 -26.10 -6.97 -7.08
CA TYR A 85 -27.08 -7.30 -8.12
C TYR A 85 -27.96 -6.11 -8.50
N LEU A 86 -28.24 -5.22 -7.54
CA LEU A 86 -29.15 -4.09 -7.74
C LEU A 86 -28.46 -2.86 -8.34
N CYS A 87 -27.23 -2.57 -7.91
CA CYS A 87 -26.47 -1.39 -8.34
C CYS A 87 -24.96 -1.64 -8.30
N PRO A 88 -24.45 -2.63 -9.07
CA PRO A 88 -23.05 -3.06 -9.00
C PRO A 88 -22.02 -1.97 -9.32
N GLU A 89 -22.36 -1.00 -10.16
CA GLU A 89 -21.52 0.16 -10.48
C GLU A 89 -21.46 1.13 -9.30
N TYR A 90 -22.61 1.52 -8.75
CA TYR A 90 -22.70 2.52 -7.67
C TYR A 90 -22.13 2.01 -6.34
N CYS A 91 -22.27 0.72 -6.05
CA CYS A 91 -21.69 0.16 -4.84
C CYS A 91 -20.18 -0.15 -4.98
N GLY A 92 -19.60 0.02 -6.17
CA GLY A 92 -18.18 -0.23 -6.47
C GLY A 92 -17.82 -1.71 -6.71
N TYR A 93 -18.80 -2.60 -6.81
CA TYR A 93 -18.57 -4.04 -7.02
C TYR A 93 -17.93 -4.34 -8.38
N ASN A 94 -18.42 -3.73 -9.46
CA ASN A 94 -17.85 -3.95 -10.79
C ASN A 94 -16.41 -3.43 -10.88
N THR A 95 -16.13 -2.27 -10.27
CA THR A 95 -14.77 -1.74 -10.17
C THR A 95 -13.85 -2.68 -9.39
N TYR A 96 -14.36 -3.31 -8.33
CA TYR A 96 -13.58 -4.24 -7.51
C TYR A 96 -13.22 -5.51 -8.31
N VAL A 97 -14.21 -6.08 -9.01
CA VAL A 97 -14.02 -7.26 -9.87
C VAL A 97 -13.06 -6.95 -11.01
N ASP A 98 -13.24 -5.82 -11.70
CA ASP A 98 -12.40 -5.38 -12.81
C ASP A 98 -10.94 -5.17 -12.37
N MET A 99 -10.72 -4.50 -11.23
CA MET A 99 -9.39 -4.33 -10.65
C MET A 99 -8.75 -5.70 -10.36
N HIS A 100 -9.48 -6.59 -9.69
CA HIS A 100 -8.96 -7.91 -9.33
C HIS A 100 -8.56 -8.72 -10.57
N GLN A 101 -9.40 -8.70 -11.61
CA GLN A 101 -9.11 -9.37 -12.88
C GLN A 101 -7.89 -8.78 -13.59
N LYS A 102 -7.81 -7.46 -13.71
CA LYS A 102 -6.70 -6.77 -14.41
C LYS A 102 -5.37 -6.96 -13.70
N ILE A 103 -5.33 -6.85 -12.37
CA ILE A 103 -4.10 -7.04 -11.59
C ILE A 103 -3.69 -8.53 -11.60
N THR A 104 -4.64 -9.45 -11.47
CA THR A 104 -4.34 -10.88 -11.54
C THR A 104 -3.78 -11.24 -12.91
N ALA A 105 -4.38 -10.76 -14.00
CA ALA A 105 -3.87 -10.98 -15.35
C ALA A 105 -2.46 -10.40 -15.55
N PHE A 106 -2.21 -9.19 -15.00
CA PHE A 106 -0.90 -8.55 -15.01
C PHE A 106 0.16 -9.44 -14.33
N PHE A 107 -0.11 -9.93 -13.13
CA PHE A 107 0.85 -10.76 -12.40
C PHE A 107 0.94 -12.19 -12.93
N HIS A 108 -0.12 -12.73 -13.51
CA HIS A 108 -0.09 -14.07 -14.09
C HIS A 108 0.97 -14.18 -15.21
N GLN A 109 1.09 -13.13 -16.03
CA GLN A 109 2.16 -13.05 -17.03
C GLN A 109 3.54 -12.90 -16.38
N LYS A 110 3.64 -12.10 -15.31
CA LYS A 110 4.90 -11.80 -14.62
C LYS A 110 5.42 -12.98 -13.81
N VAL A 111 4.57 -13.72 -13.09
CA VAL A 111 4.97 -14.87 -12.27
C VAL A 111 5.52 -16.01 -13.14
N LYS A 112 5.14 -16.08 -14.42
CA LYS A 112 5.73 -17.03 -15.37
C LYS A 112 7.05 -16.56 -15.98
N ALA A 113 7.38 -15.27 -15.82
CA ALA A 113 8.65 -14.73 -16.29
C ALA A 113 9.78 -15.10 -15.32
N PHE A 114 10.99 -15.18 -15.87
CA PHE A 114 12.19 -15.29 -15.05
C PHE A 114 12.53 -13.92 -14.45
N TRP A 115 12.59 -13.85 -13.11
CA TRP A 115 13.07 -12.68 -12.39
C TRP A 115 14.43 -12.98 -11.78
N PRO A 116 15.41 -12.06 -11.92
CA PRO A 116 16.74 -12.28 -11.38
C PRO A 116 16.78 -12.24 -9.85
N ASP A 117 15.86 -11.50 -9.20
CA ASP A 117 15.76 -11.36 -7.75
C ASP A 117 14.34 -10.89 -7.36
N GLY A 118 14.15 -10.48 -6.11
CA GLY A 118 12.89 -9.92 -5.61
C GLY A 118 11.96 -10.99 -5.04
N PHE A 119 10.83 -10.55 -4.49
CA PHE A 119 9.90 -11.43 -3.79
C PHE A 119 9.43 -12.61 -4.67
N ILE A 120 9.07 -12.35 -5.92
CA ILE A 120 8.56 -13.38 -6.85
C ILE A 120 9.60 -14.50 -7.02
N ARG A 121 10.87 -14.12 -7.25
CA ARG A 121 11.96 -15.09 -7.42
C ARG A 121 12.17 -15.93 -6.16
N ARG A 122 12.19 -15.30 -4.98
CA ARG A 122 12.37 -16.03 -3.71
C ARG A 122 11.22 -16.98 -3.41
N TYR A 123 9.99 -16.59 -3.74
CA TYR A 123 8.84 -17.47 -3.57
C TYR A 123 8.89 -18.67 -4.53
N GLN A 124 9.27 -18.45 -5.80
CA GLN A 124 9.48 -19.53 -6.76
C GLN A 124 10.56 -20.53 -6.29
N GLU A 125 11.66 -20.05 -5.70
CA GLU A 125 12.69 -20.92 -5.13
C GLU A 125 12.15 -21.84 -4.02
N VAL A 126 11.18 -21.37 -3.23
CA VAL A 126 10.51 -22.19 -2.21
C VAL A 126 9.64 -23.26 -2.88
N ILE A 127 8.84 -22.88 -3.90
CA ILE A 127 8.03 -23.84 -4.69
C ILE A 127 8.94 -24.91 -5.30
N ASP A 128 10.00 -24.49 -6.00
CA ASP A 128 10.93 -25.38 -6.71
C ASP A 128 11.66 -26.33 -5.75
N SER A 129 11.89 -25.89 -4.51
CA SER A 129 12.55 -26.73 -3.51
C SER A 129 11.70 -27.90 -3.03
N GLY A 130 10.36 -27.79 -3.11
CA GLY A 130 9.41 -28.77 -2.60
C GLY A 130 9.52 -29.04 -1.09
N LYS A 131 10.18 -28.17 -0.32
CA LYS A 131 10.45 -28.37 1.11
C LYS A 131 9.35 -27.87 2.03
N GLU A 132 8.50 -26.97 1.56
CA GLU A 132 7.43 -26.35 2.34
C GLU A 132 6.07 -26.62 1.72
N ASP A 133 5.18 -27.23 2.51
CA ASP A 133 3.78 -27.42 2.12
C ASP A 133 3.04 -26.07 2.12
N GLY A 134 2.13 -25.90 1.16
CA GLY A 134 1.26 -24.72 1.09
C GLY A 134 1.88 -23.49 0.42
N PHE A 135 2.87 -23.69 -0.46
CA PHE A 135 3.33 -22.71 -1.45
C PHE A 135 2.93 -23.16 -2.86
N CYS A 136 2.20 -22.33 -3.58
CA CYS A 136 1.83 -22.58 -4.98
C CYS A 136 1.74 -21.28 -5.78
N GLU A 137 1.67 -21.41 -7.12
CA GLU A 137 1.57 -20.27 -8.04
C GLU A 137 0.35 -19.39 -7.75
N ASP A 138 -0.81 -19.99 -7.44
CA ASP A 138 -2.04 -19.24 -7.12
C ASP A 138 -1.88 -18.39 -5.84
N GLN A 139 -1.19 -18.92 -4.83
CA GLN A 139 -0.90 -18.17 -3.60
C GLN A 139 0.12 -17.05 -3.86
N LEU A 140 1.12 -17.28 -4.71
CA LEU A 140 2.05 -16.23 -5.14
C LEU A 140 1.32 -15.09 -5.85
N LEU A 141 0.36 -15.40 -6.74
CA LEU A 141 -0.46 -14.40 -7.41
C LEU A 141 -1.30 -13.59 -6.42
N ALA A 142 -1.93 -14.26 -5.45
CA ALA A 142 -2.68 -13.60 -4.39
C ALA A 142 -1.80 -12.66 -3.54
N ILE A 143 -0.60 -13.11 -3.16
CA ILE A 143 0.33 -12.28 -2.38
C ILE A 143 0.85 -11.10 -3.20
N CYS A 144 1.13 -11.27 -4.49
CA CYS A 144 1.52 -10.14 -5.36
C CYS A 144 0.43 -9.06 -5.40
N LEU A 145 -0.85 -9.47 -5.52
CA LEU A 145 -1.98 -8.54 -5.44
C LEU A 145 -2.02 -7.83 -4.08
N ASP A 146 -1.92 -8.56 -2.98
CA ASP A 146 -1.95 -8.01 -1.62
C ASP A 146 -0.79 -7.04 -1.36
N MET A 147 0.40 -7.36 -1.84
CA MET A 147 1.58 -6.49 -1.76
C MET A 147 1.37 -5.20 -2.56
N LEU A 148 0.79 -5.30 -3.76
CA LEU A 148 0.53 -4.15 -4.60
C LEU A 148 -0.50 -3.21 -3.96
N VAL A 149 -1.67 -3.73 -3.58
CA VAL A 149 -2.75 -2.94 -2.98
C VAL A 149 -2.32 -2.40 -1.61
N GLY A 150 -1.85 -3.27 -0.73
CA GLY A 150 -1.44 -2.91 0.62
C GLY A 150 -0.26 -1.94 0.65
N GLY A 151 0.74 -2.14 -0.22
CA GLY A 151 1.95 -1.32 -0.25
C GLY A 151 1.77 0.03 -0.92
N PHE A 152 0.98 0.09 -2.01
CA PHE A 152 0.78 1.32 -2.77
C PHE A 152 -0.07 2.35 -2.01
N GLU A 153 -1.30 1.99 -1.68
CA GLU A 153 -2.29 2.96 -1.19
C GLU A 153 -1.89 3.52 0.17
N THR A 154 -1.48 2.64 1.09
CA THR A 154 -1.13 3.04 2.47
C THR A 154 0.10 3.93 2.52
N THR A 155 1.16 3.58 1.80
CA THR A 155 2.42 4.34 1.79
C THR A 155 2.24 5.67 1.07
N ASN A 156 1.54 5.69 -0.06
CA ASN A 156 1.26 6.92 -0.80
C ASN A 156 0.48 7.93 0.07
N ASN A 157 -0.56 7.47 0.76
CA ASN A 157 -1.37 8.32 1.63
C ASN A 157 -0.59 8.77 2.87
N ALA A 158 0.23 7.90 3.47
CA ALA A 158 1.09 8.27 4.60
C ALA A 158 2.13 9.33 4.21
N LEU A 159 2.78 9.20 3.05
CA LEU A 159 3.75 10.18 2.54
C LEU A 159 3.06 11.51 2.20
N GLY A 160 1.90 11.47 1.54
CA GLY A 160 1.10 12.66 1.28
C GLY A 160 0.72 13.41 2.55
N PHE A 161 0.27 12.67 3.58
CA PHE A 161 -0.10 13.23 4.87
C PHE A 161 1.10 13.80 5.64
N LEU A 162 2.24 13.09 5.64
CA LEU A 162 3.50 13.58 6.19
C LEU A 162 3.90 14.91 5.56
N PHE A 163 3.92 14.95 4.22
CA PHE A 163 4.31 16.13 3.47
C PHE A 163 3.39 17.31 3.75
N PHE A 164 2.08 17.08 3.78
CA PHE A 164 1.09 18.08 4.18
C PHE A 164 1.35 18.64 5.58
N HIS A 165 1.61 17.78 6.57
CA HIS A 165 1.89 18.22 7.94
C HIS A 165 3.18 19.02 8.04
N ILE A 166 4.26 18.59 7.38
CA ILE A 166 5.53 19.32 7.34
C ILE A 166 5.36 20.71 6.70
N LEU A 167 4.55 20.83 5.64
CA LEU A 167 4.27 22.11 5.00
C LEU A 167 3.49 23.07 5.91
N ARG A 168 2.60 22.55 6.76
CA ARG A 168 1.79 23.35 7.69
C ARG A 168 2.48 23.72 9.00
N HIS A 169 3.61 23.08 9.34
CA HIS A 169 4.36 23.33 10.57
C HIS A 169 5.82 23.70 10.25
N PRO A 170 6.09 24.98 9.90
CA PRO A 170 7.42 25.44 9.48
C PRO A 170 8.50 25.26 10.55
N ASP A 171 8.12 25.31 11.82
CA ASP A 171 8.97 25.06 12.99
C ASP A 171 9.43 23.60 13.04
N VAL A 172 8.51 22.64 12.84
CA VAL A 172 8.82 21.21 12.73
C VAL A 172 9.73 20.96 11.53
N ARG A 173 9.40 21.55 10.37
CA ARG A 173 10.22 21.44 9.15
C ARG A 173 11.65 21.92 9.38
N ARG A 174 11.83 23.09 10.01
CA ARG A 174 13.15 23.65 10.31
C ARG A 174 13.93 22.71 11.23
N ARG A 175 13.30 22.23 12.31
CA ARG A 175 13.95 21.35 13.27
C ARG A 175 14.36 19.99 12.67
N VAL A 176 13.55 19.44 11.75
CA VAL A 176 13.94 18.23 10.98
C VAL A 176 15.15 18.53 10.10
N GLN A 177 15.16 19.67 9.39
CA GLN A 177 16.30 20.06 8.56
C GLN A 177 17.57 20.27 9.39
N ASP A 178 17.47 20.93 10.54
CA ASP A 178 18.60 21.15 11.46
C ASP A 178 19.17 19.82 11.97
N GLU A 179 18.31 18.85 12.31
CA GLU A 179 18.75 17.50 12.71
C GLU A 179 19.50 16.81 11.56
N ILE A 180 18.93 16.77 10.35
CA ILE A 180 19.55 16.14 9.18
C ILE A 180 20.90 16.78 8.88
N ASP A 181 20.96 18.12 8.84
CA ASP A 181 22.19 18.87 8.59
C ASP A 181 23.27 18.59 9.65
N SER A 182 22.88 18.37 10.91
CA SER A 182 23.81 18.07 12.00
C SER A 182 24.34 16.63 11.99
N VAL A 183 23.50 15.66 11.61
CA VAL A 183 23.80 14.22 11.70
C VAL A 183 24.44 13.68 10.43
N VAL A 184 23.94 14.11 9.28
CA VAL A 184 24.34 13.65 7.94
C VAL A 184 25.29 14.65 7.28
N GLY A 185 25.12 15.94 7.57
CA GLY A 185 25.82 17.02 6.88
C GLY A 185 25.17 17.38 5.54
N ARG A 186 25.79 18.32 4.82
CA ARG A 186 25.27 18.84 3.54
C ARG A 186 25.95 18.30 2.29
N SER A 187 27.01 17.50 2.46
CA SER A 187 27.81 16.95 1.37
C SER A 187 27.30 15.61 0.86
N THR A 188 26.45 14.92 1.63
CA THR A 188 25.95 13.58 1.31
C THR A 188 24.45 13.49 1.53
N LEU A 189 23.79 12.56 0.83
CA LEU A 189 22.37 12.28 1.00
C LEU A 189 22.16 11.31 2.18
N PRO A 190 21.04 11.42 2.93
CA PRO A 190 20.72 10.47 3.99
C PRO A 190 20.58 9.02 3.48
N SER A 191 20.95 8.08 4.32
CA SER A 191 20.86 6.62 4.12
C SER A 191 20.04 5.97 5.24
N LEU A 192 19.71 4.67 5.10
CA LEU A 192 19.02 3.95 6.17
C LEU A 192 19.90 3.77 7.41
N ASP A 193 21.22 3.78 7.25
CA ASP A 193 22.19 3.68 8.36
C ASP A 193 22.18 4.92 9.27
N ASP A 194 21.67 6.05 8.78
CA ASP A 194 21.54 7.29 9.56
C ASP A 194 20.31 7.28 10.46
N ARG A 195 19.31 6.44 10.17
CA ARG A 195 18.01 6.42 10.84
C ARG A 195 18.10 6.36 12.38
N PRO A 196 18.97 5.53 13.01
CA PRO A 196 19.08 5.49 14.47
C PRO A 196 19.52 6.82 15.10
N ARG A 197 20.18 7.69 14.33
CA ARG A 197 20.68 9.00 14.75
C ARG A 197 19.69 10.14 14.46
N LEU A 198 18.69 9.91 13.61
CA LEU A 198 17.66 10.88 13.22
C LEU A 198 16.40 10.73 14.09
N GLN A 199 16.56 10.93 15.40
CA GLN A 199 15.51 10.64 16.38
C GLN A 199 14.29 11.56 16.26
N TYR A 200 14.50 12.84 15.97
CA TYR A 200 13.43 13.81 15.80
C TYR A 200 12.64 13.54 14.52
N LEU A 201 13.31 13.22 13.41
CA LEU A 201 12.63 12.76 12.20
C LEU A 201 11.80 11.50 12.45
N GLU A 202 12.32 10.52 13.18
CA GLU A 202 11.54 9.32 13.57
C GLU A 202 10.30 9.71 14.38
N CYS A 203 10.42 10.64 15.33
CA CYS A 203 9.28 11.16 16.09
C CYS A 203 8.23 11.82 15.18
N VAL A 204 8.66 12.60 14.19
CA VAL A 204 7.75 13.26 13.23
C VAL A 204 7.01 12.23 12.37
N VAL A 205 7.70 11.18 11.90
CA VAL A 205 7.07 10.08 11.15
C VAL A 205 6.06 9.35 12.04
N LEU A 206 6.42 9.00 13.28
CA LEU A 206 5.53 8.33 14.22
C LEU A 206 4.30 9.18 14.57
N GLU A 207 4.48 10.48 14.80
CA GLU A 207 3.38 11.39 15.11
C GLU A 207 2.45 11.56 13.90
N THR A 208 3.02 11.62 12.69
CA THR A 208 2.24 11.62 11.46
C THR A 208 1.39 10.35 11.36
N LEU A 209 1.97 9.18 11.60
CA LEU A 209 1.24 7.91 11.57
C LEU A 209 0.21 7.76 12.70
N ARG A 210 0.42 8.44 13.84
CA ARG A 210 -0.55 8.51 14.94
C ARG A 210 -1.74 9.40 14.59
N ALA A 211 -1.49 10.53 13.93
CA ALA A 211 -2.52 11.47 13.48
C ALA A 211 -3.23 11.00 12.20
N PHE A 212 -2.59 10.13 11.42
CA PHE A 212 -3.14 9.60 10.17
C PHE A 212 -4.36 8.70 10.44
N SER A 213 -5.55 9.25 10.22
CA SER A 213 -6.83 8.59 10.41
C SER A 213 -7.06 7.40 9.46
N GLY A 214 -6.32 7.32 8.34
CA GLY A 214 -6.36 6.15 7.44
C GLY A 214 -5.96 4.83 8.12
N ARG A 215 -5.26 4.91 9.26
CA ARG A 215 -4.87 3.76 10.08
C ARG A 215 -5.99 3.23 10.99
N LEU A 216 -7.12 3.92 11.09
CA LEU A 216 -8.20 3.58 12.03
C LEU A 216 -9.02 2.34 11.61
N PHE A 217 -8.95 1.95 10.34
CA PHE A 217 -9.68 0.79 9.85
C PHE A 217 -8.73 -0.38 9.62
N LEU A 218 -8.53 -1.16 10.69
CA LEU A 218 -8.06 -2.53 10.52
C LEU A 218 -9.12 -3.30 9.71
N GLY A 219 -8.69 -4.15 8.79
CA GLY A 219 -9.60 -5.03 8.06
C GLY A 219 -10.50 -5.81 9.02
N PRO A 220 -11.78 -6.06 8.67
CA PRO A 220 -12.72 -6.74 9.55
C PRO A 220 -12.14 -8.05 10.11
N ARG A 221 -12.10 -8.15 11.45
CA ARG A 221 -11.63 -9.37 12.13
C ARG A 221 -12.82 -10.27 12.42
N ARG A 222 -12.64 -11.58 12.22
CA ARG A 222 -13.60 -12.60 12.63
C ARG A 222 -13.00 -13.45 13.75
N ALA A 223 -13.75 -13.64 14.84
CA ALA A 223 -13.34 -14.56 15.89
C ALA A 223 -13.30 -16.00 15.34
N ILE A 224 -12.25 -16.75 15.70
CA ILE A 224 -12.07 -18.16 15.29
C ILE A 224 -12.59 -19.10 16.39
N LYS A 225 -12.61 -18.65 17.64
CA LYS A 225 -13.24 -19.33 18.79
C LYS A 225 -14.03 -18.33 19.62
N ASP A 226 -15.03 -18.83 20.35
CA ASP A 226 -15.81 -18.00 21.26
C ASP A 226 -14.87 -17.35 22.28
N ALA A 227 -15.05 -16.05 22.51
CA ALA A 227 -14.15 -15.26 23.36
C ALA A 227 -14.94 -14.24 24.17
N VAL A 228 -14.47 -13.96 25.39
CA VAL A 228 -15.01 -12.89 26.22
C VAL A 228 -14.08 -11.68 26.11
N LEU A 229 -14.61 -10.59 25.58
CA LEU A 229 -13.93 -9.30 25.56
C LEU A 229 -14.36 -8.49 26.77
N HIS A 230 -13.39 -8.11 27.61
CA HIS A 230 -13.65 -7.25 28.76
C HIS A 230 -13.62 -5.78 28.31
N SER A 231 -14.77 -5.11 28.32
CA SER A 231 -14.87 -3.66 28.09
C SER A 231 -15.48 -3.02 29.34
N LYS A 232 -14.75 -2.09 29.98
CA LYS A 232 -15.20 -1.24 31.11
C LYS A 232 -16.30 -1.87 32.00
N GLY A 233 -15.97 -2.98 32.65
CA GLY A 233 -16.82 -3.63 33.65
C GLY A 233 -17.88 -4.62 33.14
N HIS A 234 -18.04 -4.79 31.82
CA HIS A 234 -19.01 -5.73 31.25
C HIS A 234 -18.32 -6.72 30.30
N PRO A 235 -18.45 -8.04 30.54
CA PRO A 235 -17.97 -9.04 29.59
C PRO A 235 -18.89 -9.07 28.36
N HIS A 236 -18.31 -8.87 27.17
CA HIS A 236 -18.99 -9.08 25.91
C HIS A 236 -18.54 -10.42 25.32
N THR A 237 -19.47 -11.35 25.15
CA THR A 237 -19.19 -12.62 24.47
C THR A 237 -19.23 -12.41 22.96
N VAL A 238 -18.11 -12.65 22.29
CA VAL A 238 -18.03 -12.76 20.84
C VAL A 238 -18.15 -14.24 20.48
N THR A 239 -19.28 -14.62 19.88
CA THR A 239 -19.55 -16.01 19.46
C THR A 239 -19.18 -16.22 18.00
N THR A 240 -18.53 -17.34 17.72
CA THR A 240 -18.12 -17.80 16.39
C THR A 240 -19.23 -18.47 15.60
N LYS A 241 -20.27 -18.93 16.31
CA LYS A 241 -21.43 -19.53 15.70
C LYS A 241 -22.29 -18.47 15.03
N GLY A 242 -22.15 -18.39 13.70
CA GLY A 242 -23.35 -18.32 12.90
C GLY A 242 -24.23 -19.52 13.25
N HIS A 243 -25.34 -19.30 13.96
CA HIS A 243 -26.57 -20.00 13.62
C HIS A 243 -26.99 -19.53 12.22
N ALA A 244 -26.17 -19.88 11.22
CA ALA A 244 -26.67 -20.06 9.88
C ALA A 244 -27.53 -21.32 9.99
N SER A 245 -28.83 -21.10 10.14
CA SER A 245 -29.82 -22.05 9.65
C SER A 245 -29.27 -22.63 8.34
N ARG A 246 -29.06 -23.95 8.32
CA ARG A 246 -28.97 -24.71 7.08
C ARG A 246 -30.33 -24.59 6.38
N SER A 247 -30.68 -23.43 5.85
CA SER A 247 -31.62 -23.38 4.74
C SER A 247 -30.81 -23.75 3.51
N LYS A 248 -31.01 -25.00 3.07
CA LYS A 248 -30.74 -25.41 1.71
C LYS A 248 -31.29 -24.32 0.78
N LEU A 249 -30.42 -23.60 0.09
CA LEU A 249 -30.73 -23.00 -1.19
C LEU A 249 -29.65 -23.49 -2.14
N SER A 250 -29.98 -24.61 -2.77
CA SER A 250 -29.49 -24.97 -4.09
C SER A 250 -29.79 -23.83 -5.06
N PHE A 251 -28.76 -23.29 -5.68
CA PHE A 251 -28.77 -22.80 -7.05
C PHE A 251 -27.44 -23.21 -7.68
#